data_AF-A0A846E820-F1
#
_entry.id   AF-A0A846E820-F1
#
_cell.length_a   1.000
_cell.length_b   1.000
_cell.length_c   1.000
_cell.angle_alpha   90.00
_cell.angle_beta   90.00
_cell.angle_gamma   90.00
#
_symmetry.space_group_name_H-M   'P 1'
#
loop_
_entity.id
_entity.type
_entity.pdbx_description
1 polymer ?
#
loop_
_entity_poly.entity_id
_entity_poly.type
_entity_poly.pdbx_seq_one_letter_code
_entity_poly.pdbx_strand_id
1 'polypeptide(L)'
;MNIPPLVEYKTALDSNLPLIAASLMEYWLAKNGVFVRAHRQGIQACFPIVNCRIAGLAIIKPYFQMAYPRVPVDITKLMLQLAINAGEHEILFHLSFKSGKWDLEVPAQIATSTSVTPVGSSLGSSYERALIEVHSHPRLSSEFSTIDDGEETGFRLFAVLGNLLAQPEINTRLGIYSYFYSIPASWVFELPCFMIEKTG
;
A
#
# COMPACT_ATOMS: atom_id res chain seq x y z
N MET A 1 1.22 3.32 32.88
CA MET A 1 1.53 2.86 31.51
C MET A 1 1.08 3.98 30.58
N ASN A 2 2.00 4.64 29.87
CA ASN A 2 1.63 5.78 29.02
C ASN A 2 1.12 5.22 27.68
N ILE A 3 -0.17 5.33 27.42
CA ILE A 3 -0.77 4.84 26.17
C ILE A 3 -0.42 5.86 25.08
N PRO A 4 0.29 5.47 24.01
CA PRO A 4 0.59 6.40 22.92
C PRO A 4 -0.71 6.90 22.28
N PRO A 5 -0.79 8.19 21.94
CA PRO A 5 -1.96 8.75 21.26
C PRO A 5 -2.16 8.08 19.89
N LEU A 6 -3.42 8.03 19.45
CA LEU A 6 -3.74 7.47 18.13
C LEU A 6 -3.22 8.38 17.01
N VAL A 7 -3.45 9.68 17.12
CA VAL A 7 -3.05 10.70 16.15
C VAL A 7 -2.32 11.83 16.87
N GLU A 8 -1.26 12.34 16.26
CA GLU A 8 -0.48 13.47 16.77
C GLU A 8 -0.39 14.62 15.75
N TYR A 9 -0.21 15.84 16.25
CA TYR A 9 -0.05 17.05 15.45
C TYR A 9 1.22 17.77 15.89
N LYS A 10 2.19 17.91 14.97
CA LYS A 10 3.54 18.36 15.27
C LYS A 10 4.02 19.44 14.31
N THR A 11 5.06 20.16 14.70
CA THR A 11 5.69 21.21 13.90
C THR A 11 7.18 20.90 13.72
N ALA A 12 7.66 20.95 12.49
CA ALA A 12 9.05 20.68 12.15
C ALA A 12 9.93 21.90 12.43
N LEU A 13 10.58 21.92 13.59
CA LEU A 13 11.60 22.93 13.94
C LEU A 13 13.00 22.52 13.46
N ASP A 14 13.24 21.22 13.27
CA ASP A 14 14.47 20.65 12.72
C ASP A 14 14.12 19.68 11.57
N SER A 15 15.05 19.49 10.64
CA SER A 15 14.98 18.46 9.60
C SER A 15 15.04 17.03 10.13
N ASN A 16 15.65 16.82 11.30
CA ASN A 16 15.74 15.54 11.99
C ASN A 16 14.50 15.35 12.85
N LEU A 17 13.49 14.71 12.25
CA LEU A 17 12.25 14.41 12.97
C LEU A 17 12.48 13.32 14.02
N PRO A 18 11.85 13.40 15.20
CA PRO A 18 11.86 12.32 16.19
C PRO A 18 11.21 11.06 15.63
N LEU A 19 11.38 9.93 16.33
CA LEU A 19 10.64 8.71 16.03
C LEU A 19 9.12 8.95 16.06
N ILE A 20 8.39 8.13 15.30
CA ILE A 20 6.92 8.18 15.27
C ILE A 20 6.42 7.70 16.62
N ALA A 21 5.68 8.57 17.32
CA ALA A 21 5.17 8.31 18.66
C ALA A 21 3.68 7.92 18.65
N ALA A 22 2.93 8.35 17.62
CA ALA A 22 1.53 8.00 17.47
C ALA A 22 1.33 6.56 17.01
N SER A 23 0.23 5.94 17.45
CA SER A 23 -0.11 4.56 17.10
C SER A 23 -0.67 4.42 15.68
N LEU A 24 -1.32 5.46 15.13
CA LEU A 24 -1.86 5.46 13.78
C LEU A 24 -1.00 6.33 12.85
N MET A 25 -1.02 7.64 13.08
CA MET A 25 -0.35 8.61 12.21
C MET A 25 -0.04 9.92 12.92
N GLU A 26 0.84 10.70 12.31
CA GLU A 26 1.20 12.05 12.74
C GLU A 26 1.03 13.03 11.59
N TYR A 27 0.43 14.18 11.88
CA TYR A 27 0.44 15.35 11.01
C TYR A 27 1.62 16.25 11.37
N TRP A 28 2.34 16.73 10.37
CA TRP A 28 3.50 17.59 10.54
C TRP A 28 3.35 18.85 9.71
N LEU A 29 3.33 20.01 10.37
CA LEU A 29 3.53 21.29 9.72
C LEU A 29 5.03 21.49 9.46
N ALA A 30 5.39 21.75 8.20
CA ALA A 30 6.76 21.97 7.77
C ALA A 30 6.85 23.16 6.81
N LYS A 31 8.07 23.62 6.56
CA LYS A 31 8.32 24.77 5.67
C LYS A 31 7.75 24.58 4.28
N ASN A 32 7.73 23.35 3.80
CA ASN A 32 7.33 22.96 2.46
C ASN A 32 5.95 22.28 2.39
N GLY A 33 5.17 22.28 3.47
CA GLY A 33 3.81 21.74 3.43
C GLY A 33 3.30 21.18 4.74
N VAL A 34 2.15 20.53 4.65
CA VAL A 34 1.64 19.64 5.71
C VAL A 34 1.91 18.21 5.27
N PHE A 35 2.47 17.41 6.16
CA PHE A 35 2.85 16.03 5.91
C PHE A 35 2.03 15.10 6.79
N VAL A 36 1.74 13.91 6.27
CA VAL A 36 1.32 12.76 7.08
C VAL A 36 2.47 11.78 7.20
N ARG A 37 2.62 11.20 8.38
CA ARG A 37 3.65 10.20 8.67
C ARG A 37 3.04 9.04 9.44
N ALA A 38 3.33 7.81 9.04
CA ALA A 38 2.82 6.61 9.69
C ALA A 38 3.88 5.51 9.71
N HIS A 39 3.74 4.59 10.67
CA HIS A 39 4.62 3.45 10.85
C HIS A 39 3.78 2.25 11.28
N ARG A 40 4.18 1.07 10.81
CA ARG A 40 3.81 -0.22 11.37
C ARG A 40 4.98 -1.17 11.18
N GLN A 41 4.87 -2.38 11.72
CA GLN A 41 5.89 -3.40 11.49
C GLN A 41 6.10 -3.62 9.97
N GLY A 42 7.31 -3.38 9.48
CA GLY A 42 7.70 -3.61 8.09
C GLY A 42 7.69 -2.38 7.17
N ILE A 43 6.88 -1.36 7.46
CA ILE A 43 6.80 -0.14 6.62
C ILE A 43 6.72 1.14 7.44
N GLN A 44 7.36 2.18 6.93
CA GLN A 44 7.25 3.54 7.45
C GLN A 44 7.24 4.51 6.28
N ALA A 45 6.43 5.56 6.38
CA ALA A 45 6.33 6.53 5.29
C ALA A 45 6.04 7.94 5.81
N CYS A 46 6.45 8.93 5.03
CA CYS A 46 6.10 10.33 5.21
C CYS A 46 5.85 10.97 3.84
N PHE A 47 4.66 11.49 3.62
CA PHE A 47 4.25 12.10 2.36
C PHE A 47 3.52 13.43 2.59
N PRO A 48 3.59 14.38 1.64
CA PRO A 48 2.89 15.63 1.74
C PRO A 48 1.38 15.41 1.52
N ILE A 49 0.55 16.02 2.37
CA ILE A 49 -0.89 16.18 2.14
C ILE A 49 -1.11 17.38 1.22
N VAL A 50 -0.41 18.48 1.51
CA VAL A 50 -0.46 19.71 0.71
C VAL A 50 0.90 20.37 0.72
N ASN A 51 1.33 20.83 -0.46
CA ASN A 51 2.55 21.63 -0.60
C ASN A 51 2.20 23.10 -0.39
N CYS A 52 2.82 23.74 0.59
CA CYS A 52 2.69 25.16 0.85
C CYS A 52 3.96 25.71 1.48
N ARG A 53 4.11 27.04 1.52
CA ARG A 53 5.27 27.69 2.15
C ARG A 53 4.91 28.21 3.52
N ILE A 54 5.55 27.69 4.56
CA ILE A 54 5.41 28.15 5.95
C ILE A 54 6.76 28.70 6.42
N ALA A 55 6.81 29.98 6.78
CA ALA A 55 8.04 30.62 7.22
C ALA A 55 8.49 30.13 8.60
N GLY A 56 9.81 30.05 8.83
CA GLY A 56 10.39 29.71 10.14
C GLY A 56 10.46 28.22 10.49
N LEU A 57 9.96 27.33 9.64
CA LEU A 57 10.01 25.88 9.85
C LEU A 57 11.14 25.19 9.08
N ALA A 58 11.41 23.94 9.42
CA ALA A 58 12.31 23.05 8.69
C ALA A 58 11.61 22.37 7.50
N ILE A 59 12.40 21.94 6.51
CA ILE A 59 11.92 21.17 5.35
C ILE A 59 11.82 19.69 5.75
N ILE A 60 10.70 19.05 5.43
CA ILE A 60 10.57 17.59 5.49
C ILE A 60 10.74 17.03 4.08
N LYS A 61 11.60 16.00 3.94
CA LYS A 61 11.71 15.23 2.70
C LYS A 61 10.72 14.05 2.76
N PRO A 62 9.86 13.87 1.74
CA PRO A 62 9.04 12.67 1.64
C PRO A 62 9.91 11.41 1.60
N TYR A 63 9.42 10.32 2.16
CA TYR A 63 10.09 9.03 2.08
C TYR A 63 9.09 7.87 2.19
N PHE A 64 9.49 6.74 1.61
CA PHE A 64 8.92 5.43 1.85
C PHE A 64 10.05 4.49 2.25
N GLN A 65 9.84 3.72 3.31
CA GLN A 65 10.81 2.76 3.83
C GLN A 65 10.12 1.42 4.02
N MET A 66 10.68 0.39 3.38
CA MET A 66 10.29 -1.00 3.53
C MET A 66 11.44 -1.75 4.20
N ALA A 67 11.17 -2.32 5.38
CA ALA A 67 12.18 -3.04 6.16
C ALA A 67 12.40 -4.48 5.64
N TYR A 68 11.50 -4.96 4.77
CA TYR A 68 11.54 -6.30 4.19
C TYR A 68 12.09 -6.24 2.77
N PRO A 69 12.67 -7.35 2.26
CA PRO A 69 13.00 -7.44 0.84
C PRO A 69 11.74 -7.29 0.01
N ARG A 70 11.89 -6.86 -1.24
CA ARG A 70 10.79 -6.83 -2.21
C ARG A 70 10.16 -8.22 -2.34
N VAL A 71 8.89 -8.25 -2.71
CA VAL A 71 8.17 -9.48 -3.04
C VAL A 71 8.88 -10.14 -4.23
N PRO A 72 9.40 -11.39 -4.08
CA PRO A 72 10.17 -12.04 -5.11
C PRO A 72 9.40 -12.21 -6.42
N VAL A 73 10.13 -12.20 -7.54
CA VAL A 73 9.53 -12.28 -8.88
C VAL A 73 8.66 -13.54 -9.07
N ASP A 74 9.01 -14.64 -8.41
CA ASP A 74 8.25 -15.89 -8.48
C ASP A 74 6.86 -15.76 -7.84
N ILE A 75 6.73 -14.98 -6.76
CA ILE A 75 5.43 -14.68 -6.15
C ILE A 75 4.62 -13.76 -7.06
N THR A 76 5.25 -12.73 -7.65
CA THR A 76 4.60 -11.85 -8.63
C THR A 76 4.06 -12.63 -9.83
N LYS A 77 4.84 -13.56 -10.37
CA LYS A 77 4.42 -14.47 -11.46
C LYS A 77 3.29 -15.40 -11.02
N LEU A 78 3.34 -15.92 -9.80
CA LEU A 78 2.30 -16.78 -9.26
C LEU A 78 0.97 -16.03 -9.12
N MET A 79 0.98 -14.81 -8.59
CA MET A 79 -0.23 -13.97 -8.53
C MET A 79 -0.81 -13.73 -9.92
N LEU A 80 0.03 -13.38 -10.90
CA LEU A 80 -0.42 -13.20 -12.28
C LEU A 80 -1.02 -14.48 -12.87
N GLN A 81 -0.38 -15.64 -12.67
CA GLN A 81 -0.90 -16.92 -13.13
C GLN A 81 -2.25 -17.26 -12.50
N LEU A 82 -2.40 -17.04 -11.19
CA LEU A 82 -3.66 -17.26 -10.48
C LEU A 82 -4.75 -16.31 -10.97
N ALA A 83 -4.42 -15.05 -11.23
CA ALA A 83 -5.35 -14.08 -11.77
C ALA A 83 -5.80 -14.41 -13.21
N ILE A 84 -4.90 -14.89 -14.07
CA ILE A 84 -5.27 -15.39 -15.40
C ILE A 84 -6.20 -16.61 -15.28
N ASN A 85 -5.92 -17.52 -14.34
CA ASN A 85 -6.74 -18.71 -14.13
C ASN A 85 -8.11 -18.41 -13.51
N ALA A 86 -8.27 -17.29 -12.81
CA ALA A 86 -9.57 -16.80 -12.33
C ALA A 86 -10.50 -16.36 -13.49
N GLY A 87 -9.94 -16.24 -14.70
CA GLY A 87 -10.69 -15.99 -15.93
C GLY A 87 -11.29 -14.59 -15.92
N GLU A 88 -12.62 -14.53 -15.88
CA GLU A 88 -13.36 -13.26 -15.94
C GLU A 88 -13.65 -12.63 -14.60
N HIS A 89 -13.24 -13.29 -13.52
CA HIS A 89 -13.44 -12.80 -12.16
C HIS A 89 -12.17 -12.12 -11.66
N GLU A 90 -12.36 -11.05 -10.90
CA GLU A 90 -11.29 -10.50 -10.08
C GLU A 90 -10.83 -11.52 -9.02
N ILE A 91 -9.59 -11.40 -8.57
CA ILE A 91 -9.05 -12.19 -7.48
C ILE A 91 -8.30 -11.28 -6.51
N LEU A 92 -8.50 -11.48 -5.23
CA LEU A 92 -7.81 -10.79 -4.14
C LEU A 92 -6.70 -11.67 -3.58
N PHE A 93 -5.61 -11.02 -3.21
CA PHE A 93 -4.43 -11.62 -2.58
C PHE A 93 -4.04 -10.80 -1.36
N HIS A 94 -3.60 -11.50 -0.32
CA HIS A 94 -2.94 -10.93 0.84
C HIS A 94 -1.49 -11.40 0.89
N LEU A 95 -0.56 -10.45 0.95
CA LEU A 95 0.86 -10.74 1.14
C LEU A 95 1.28 -10.32 2.55
N SER A 96 1.88 -11.27 3.27
CA SER A 96 2.46 -11.03 4.58
C SER A 96 3.90 -11.49 4.64
N PHE A 97 4.70 -10.89 5.52
CA PHE A 97 6.09 -11.29 5.72
C PHE A 97 6.26 -11.92 7.10
N LYS A 98 6.64 -13.20 7.13
CA LYS A 98 6.80 -13.97 8.38
C LYS A 98 8.01 -14.88 8.28
N SER A 99 8.78 -14.95 9.37
CA SER A 99 9.95 -15.83 9.48
C SER A 99 10.96 -15.67 8.33
N GLY A 100 11.16 -14.41 7.88
CA GLY A 100 12.12 -14.08 6.82
C GLY A 100 11.65 -14.41 5.40
N LYS A 101 10.36 -14.73 5.20
CA LYS A 101 9.80 -15.08 3.89
C LYS A 101 8.48 -14.38 3.64
N TRP A 102 8.20 -14.15 2.36
CA TRP A 102 6.89 -13.72 1.88
C TRP A 102 5.94 -14.91 1.82
N ASP A 103 4.72 -14.68 2.28
CA ASP A 103 3.60 -15.62 2.25
C ASP A 103 2.48 -14.99 1.41
N LEU A 104 1.97 -15.76 0.45
CA LEU A 104 0.88 -15.37 -0.44
C LEU A 104 -0.37 -16.15 -0.05
N GLU A 105 -1.41 -15.45 0.35
CA GLU A 105 -2.70 -16.04 0.68
C GLU A 105 -3.78 -15.51 -0.26
N VAL A 106 -4.58 -16.42 -0.81
CA VAL A 106 -5.83 -16.10 -1.50
C VAL A 106 -6.95 -16.33 -0.49
N PRO A 107 -7.55 -15.29 0.11
CA PRO A 107 -8.61 -15.48 1.09
C PRO A 107 -9.84 -16.12 0.42
N ALA A 108 -10.70 -16.75 1.21
CA ALA A 108 -12.07 -17.04 0.77
C ALA A 108 -12.71 -15.71 0.35
N GLN A 109 -13.33 -15.65 -0.82
CA GLN A 109 -13.77 -14.39 -1.43
C GLN A 109 -14.97 -14.60 -2.35
N ILE A 110 -15.76 -13.54 -2.52
CA ILE A 110 -16.82 -13.46 -3.53
C ILE A 110 -16.34 -12.47 -4.58
N ALA A 111 -16.26 -12.95 -5.83
CA ALA A 111 -15.72 -12.18 -6.93
C ALA A 111 -16.71 -12.08 -8.09
N THR A 112 -16.75 -10.91 -8.70
CA THR A 112 -17.39 -10.62 -9.98
C THR A 112 -16.31 -10.17 -10.96
N SER A 113 -16.69 -9.72 -12.15
CA SER A 113 -15.72 -9.20 -13.12
C SER A 113 -15.18 -7.80 -12.80
N THR A 114 -15.73 -7.13 -11.78
CA THR A 114 -15.43 -5.73 -11.45
C THR A 114 -15.44 -5.46 -9.94
N SER A 115 -15.40 -6.52 -9.12
CA SER A 115 -15.36 -6.40 -7.66
C SER A 115 -14.96 -7.74 -7.06
N VAL A 116 -14.15 -7.69 -6.01
CA VAL A 116 -13.81 -8.84 -5.18
C VAL A 116 -13.79 -8.45 -3.71
N THR A 117 -14.43 -9.25 -2.86
CA THR A 117 -14.49 -8.99 -1.42
C THR A 117 -14.21 -10.28 -0.65
N PRO A 118 -13.39 -10.25 0.42
CA PRO A 118 -13.14 -11.43 1.23
C PRO A 118 -14.40 -11.82 2.03
N VAL A 119 -14.61 -13.13 2.17
CA VAL A 119 -15.69 -13.72 2.98
C VAL A 119 -15.22 -13.84 4.42
N GLY A 120 -15.89 -13.12 5.33
CA GLY A 120 -15.64 -13.18 6.77
C GLY A 120 -14.44 -12.34 7.20
N SER A 121 -14.69 -11.07 7.52
CA SER A 121 -13.70 -10.20 8.16
C SER A 121 -13.73 -10.41 9.68
N SER A 122 -12.89 -11.29 10.20
CA SER A 122 -12.75 -11.53 11.64
C SER A 122 -11.31 -11.32 12.13
N LEU A 123 -11.17 -11.23 13.45
CA LEU A 123 -9.89 -11.28 14.15
C LEU A 123 -9.11 -12.52 13.70
N GLY A 124 -7.84 -12.35 13.33
CA GLY A 124 -6.98 -13.44 12.84
C GLY A 124 -7.08 -13.72 11.34
N SER A 125 -7.86 -12.95 10.57
CA SER A 125 -7.88 -13.03 9.11
C SER A 125 -6.52 -12.70 8.49
N SER A 126 -6.27 -13.13 7.25
CA SER A 126 -5.07 -12.71 6.52
C SER A 126 -4.99 -11.21 6.31
N TYR A 127 -6.15 -10.52 6.22
CA TYR A 127 -6.20 -9.08 6.09
C TYR A 127 -5.49 -8.39 7.28
N GLU A 128 -5.63 -8.87 8.51
CA GLU A 128 -4.96 -8.29 9.68
C GLU A 128 -3.43 -8.40 9.59
N ARG A 129 -2.93 -9.52 9.04
CA ARG A 129 -1.49 -9.79 8.86
C ARG A 129 -0.93 -9.19 7.57
N ALA A 130 -1.78 -8.85 6.61
CA ALA A 130 -1.38 -8.38 5.30
C ALA A 130 -0.62 -7.06 5.41
N LEU A 131 0.54 -7.02 4.76
CA LEU A 131 1.30 -5.81 4.52
C LEU A 131 0.92 -5.19 3.18
N ILE A 132 0.63 -6.06 2.20
CA ILE A 132 0.21 -5.69 0.85
C ILE A 132 -1.07 -6.43 0.53
N GLU A 133 -2.02 -5.70 -0.02
CA GLU A 133 -3.22 -6.24 -0.63
C GLU A 133 -3.14 -6.05 -2.13
N VAL A 134 -3.50 -7.08 -2.88
CA VAL A 134 -3.45 -7.03 -4.33
C VAL A 134 -4.77 -7.57 -4.86
N HIS A 135 -5.44 -6.83 -5.74
CA HIS A 135 -6.52 -7.38 -6.54
C HIS A 135 -6.20 -7.32 -8.03
N SER A 136 -7.02 -7.97 -8.84
CA SER A 136 -6.82 -8.02 -10.29
C SER A 136 -8.00 -7.48 -11.06
N HIS A 137 -7.75 -6.75 -12.13
CA HIS A 137 -8.70 -6.44 -13.18
C HIS A 137 -8.40 -7.31 -14.41
N PRO A 138 -9.24 -8.32 -14.73
CA PRO A 138 -8.96 -9.26 -15.81
C PRO A 138 -8.72 -8.61 -17.18
N ARG A 139 -9.55 -7.61 -17.52
CA ARG A 139 -9.53 -6.91 -18.81
C ARG A 139 -9.22 -5.41 -18.75
N LEU A 140 -9.32 -4.80 -17.56
CA LEU A 140 -9.14 -3.36 -17.41
C LEU A 140 -7.68 -3.04 -17.07
N SER A 141 -7.31 -1.77 -17.23
CA SER A 141 -6.03 -1.25 -16.73
C SER A 141 -5.88 -1.47 -15.23
N SER A 142 -4.65 -1.45 -14.75
CA SER A 142 -4.33 -1.49 -13.31
C SER A 142 -4.61 -0.14 -12.62
N GLU A 143 -5.60 0.63 -13.06
CA GLU A 143 -5.94 1.91 -12.42
C GLU A 143 -6.85 1.68 -11.21
N PHE A 144 -6.60 2.42 -10.13
CA PHE A 144 -7.48 2.41 -8.97
C PHE A 144 -8.74 3.21 -9.27
N SER A 145 -9.89 2.67 -8.89
CA SER A 145 -11.21 3.30 -9.00
C SER A 145 -11.61 4.01 -7.70
N THR A 146 -12.65 4.82 -7.78
CA THR A 146 -13.24 5.45 -6.58
C THR A 146 -13.90 4.45 -5.63
N ILE A 147 -14.23 3.25 -6.12
CA ILE A 147 -14.75 2.17 -5.27
C ILE A 147 -13.59 1.62 -4.42
N ASP A 148 -12.43 1.38 -5.05
CA ASP A 148 -11.22 0.94 -4.36
C ASP A 148 -10.82 1.94 -3.26
N ASP A 149 -10.90 3.25 -3.52
CA ASP A 149 -10.64 4.29 -2.52
C ASP A 149 -11.54 4.19 -1.27
N GLY A 150 -12.77 3.72 -1.44
CA GLY A 150 -13.75 3.58 -0.36
C GLY A 150 -13.56 2.29 0.45
N GLU A 151 -13.09 1.22 -0.18
CA GLU A 151 -12.88 -0.09 0.45
C GLU A 151 -11.50 -0.22 1.09
N GLU A 152 -10.48 0.39 0.48
CA GLU A 152 -9.11 0.37 0.97
C GLU A 152 -8.93 1.28 2.18
N THR A 153 -8.54 0.71 3.32
CA THR A 153 -8.44 1.45 4.57
C THR A 153 -7.15 1.15 5.34
N GLY A 154 -6.73 2.13 6.15
CA GLY A 154 -5.61 1.99 7.08
C GLY A 154 -4.24 2.30 6.47
N PHE A 155 -3.18 1.89 7.17
CA PHE A 155 -1.79 2.03 6.72
C PHE A 155 -1.30 0.73 6.07
N ARG A 156 -1.34 0.68 4.73
CA ARG A 156 -1.10 -0.54 3.93
C ARG A 156 -0.64 -0.19 2.52
N LEU A 157 0.03 -1.14 1.88
CA LEU A 157 0.31 -1.12 0.45
C LEU A 157 -0.83 -1.79 -0.32
N PHE A 158 -1.28 -1.16 -1.39
CA PHE A 158 -2.29 -1.70 -2.28
C PHE A 158 -1.70 -1.81 -3.68
N ALA A 159 -2.05 -2.86 -4.41
CA ALA A 159 -1.65 -3.01 -5.80
C ALA A 159 -2.78 -3.59 -6.64
N VAL A 160 -2.80 -3.22 -7.91
CA VAL A 160 -3.75 -3.77 -8.89
C VAL A 160 -2.97 -4.44 -10.00
N LEU A 161 -3.33 -5.67 -10.34
CA LEU A 161 -2.88 -6.34 -11.56
C LEU A 161 -3.91 -6.08 -12.67
N GLY A 162 -3.51 -5.47 -13.78
CA GLY A 162 -4.40 -5.13 -14.89
C GLY A 162 -4.01 -5.80 -16.21
N ASN A 163 -4.90 -5.75 -17.19
CA ASN A 163 -4.66 -6.14 -18.58
C ASN A 163 -4.04 -7.55 -18.71
N LEU A 164 -4.51 -8.50 -17.90
CA LEU A 164 -3.86 -9.79 -17.64
C LEU A 164 -3.63 -10.65 -18.90
N LEU A 165 -4.56 -10.58 -19.87
CA LEU A 165 -4.56 -11.41 -21.07
C LEU A 165 -3.83 -10.78 -22.27
N ALA A 166 -3.45 -9.50 -22.15
CA ALA A 166 -2.75 -8.78 -23.21
C ALA A 166 -1.33 -8.45 -22.76
N GLN A 167 -1.17 -7.31 -22.11
CA GLN A 167 0.08 -6.81 -21.60
C GLN A 167 -0.10 -6.58 -20.10
N PRO A 168 0.32 -7.52 -19.24
CA PRO A 168 0.09 -7.41 -17.81
C PRO A 168 0.68 -6.13 -17.23
N GLU A 169 -0.14 -5.43 -16.46
CA GLU A 169 0.19 -4.17 -15.80
C GLU A 169 0.13 -4.34 -14.28
N ILE A 170 0.94 -3.57 -13.56
CA ILE A 170 0.85 -3.43 -12.11
C ILE A 170 0.90 -1.95 -11.73
N ASN A 171 0.00 -1.55 -10.85
CA ASN A 171 0.02 -0.24 -10.20
C ASN A 171 0.09 -0.44 -8.70
N THR A 172 0.80 0.43 -7.99
CA THR A 172 0.96 0.31 -6.54
C THR A 172 0.76 1.66 -5.89
N ARG A 173 0.04 1.65 -4.77
CA ARG A 173 -0.12 2.82 -3.92
C ARG A 173 0.09 2.49 -2.46
N LEU A 174 0.48 3.50 -1.72
CA LEU A 174 0.52 3.48 -0.27
C LEU A 174 -0.74 4.18 0.25
N GLY A 175 -1.56 3.46 1.00
CA GLY A 175 -2.59 4.05 1.84
C GLY A 175 -2.02 4.46 3.19
N ILE A 176 -2.25 5.71 3.58
CA ILE A 176 -2.04 6.26 4.92
C ILE A 176 -3.40 6.74 5.42
N TYR A 177 -4.25 5.79 5.82
CA TYR A 177 -5.65 6.01 6.19
C TYR A 177 -6.42 6.67 5.05
N SER A 178 -6.81 7.92 5.17
CA SER A 178 -7.60 8.64 4.16
C SER A 178 -6.75 9.26 3.04
N TYR A 179 -5.46 8.92 2.95
CA TYR A 179 -4.54 9.45 1.95
C TYR A 179 -3.93 8.32 1.13
N PHE A 180 -3.96 8.46 -0.19
CA PHE A 180 -3.36 7.50 -1.13
C PHE A 180 -2.22 8.15 -1.92
N TYR A 181 -1.12 7.43 -2.04
CA TYR A 181 0.08 7.89 -2.76
C TYR A 181 0.52 6.83 -3.75
N SER A 182 0.47 7.13 -5.05
CA SER A 182 1.09 6.27 -6.06
C SER A 182 2.59 6.17 -5.80
N ILE A 183 3.09 4.95 -5.76
CA ILE A 183 4.52 4.65 -5.62
C ILE A 183 4.94 3.67 -6.71
N PRO A 184 6.22 3.65 -7.10
CA PRO A 184 6.71 2.63 -8.01
C PRO A 184 6.47 1.23 -7.43
N ALA A 185 5.77 0.36 -8.17
CA ALA A 185 5.63 -1.06 -7.86
C ALA A 185 6.99 -1.74 -7.66
N SER A 186 8.04 -1.30 -8.38
CA SER A 186 9.42 -1.78 -8.26
C SER A 186 10.09 -1.47 -6.91
N TRP A 187 9.49 -0.61 -6.07
CA TRP A 187 9.88 -0.42 -4.67
C TRP A 187 9.37 -1.56 -3.77
N VAL A 188 8.31 -2.26 -4.18
CA VAL A 188 7.61 -3.27 -3.38
C VAL A 188 7.79 -4.67 -3.96
N PHE A 189 7.83 -4.81 -5.28
CA PHE A 189 7.88 -6.07 -6.02
C PHE A 189 9.13 -6.17 -6.88
N GLU A 190 9.63 -7.37 -7.04
CA GLU A 190 10.46 -7.72 -8.20
C GLU A 190 9.53 -8.07 -9.37
N LEU A 191 9.66 -7.31 -10.46
CA LEU A 191 8.75 -7.39 -11.59
C LEU A 191 9.30 -8.31 -12.69
N PRO A 192 8.47 -9.19 -13.28
CA PRO A 192 8.83 -9.88 -14.52
C PRO A 192 9.15 -8.85 -15.62
N CYS A 193 10.11 -9.15 -16.49
CA CYS A 193 10.55 -8.22 -17.54
C CYS A 193 9.46 -7.82 -18.54
N PHE A 194 8.39 -8.62 -18.64
CA PHE A 194 7.25 -8.35 -19.50
C PHE A 194 6.13 -7.59 -18.78
N MET A 195 6.20 -7.33 -17.47
CA MET A 195 5.15 -6.63 -16.75
C MET A 195 5.38 -5.12 -16.83
N ILE A 196 4.35 -4.36 -17.16
CA ILE A 196 4.41 -2.90 -17.19
C ILE A 196 4.09 -2.35 -15.80
N GLU A 197 5.03 -1.57 -15.27
CA GLU A 197 4.80 -0.76 -14.08
C GLU A 197 4.07 0.53 -14.47
N LYS A 198 2.88 0.73 -13.91
CA LYS A 198 2.14 1.99 -14.00
C LYS A 198 2.43 2.82 -12.76
N THR A 199 2.74 4.08 -12.99
CA THR A 199 2.72 5.13 -11.97
C THR A 199 1.64 6.12 -12.38
N GLY A 200 0.72 6.42 -11.46
CA GLY A 200 -0.31 7.44 -11.67
C GLY A 200 0.26 8.78 -12.12
#